data_AF-A0A3R8W217-F1
#
_entry.id   AF-A0A3R8W217-F1
#
_cell.length_a   1.000
_cell.length_b   1.000
_cell.length_c   1.000
_cell.angle_alpha   90.00
_cell.angle_beta   90.00
_cell.angle_gamma   90.00
#
_symmetry.space_group_name_H-M   'P 1'
#
loop_
_entity.id
_entity.type
_entity.pdbx_description
1 polymer ?
#
loop_
_entity_poly.entity_id
_entity_poly.type
_entity_poly.pdbx_seq_one_letter_code
_entity_poly.pdbx_strand_id
1 'polypeptide(L)'
;MSVTPANRLFPATRLRRNRRDDFSRRLVREHRLSVDDLILPVFVLDGENRRETVPSMPGVERLSIDLLLKEAEHWVELGIPALALFPVTPLEKKSLDGAEAWNPDGIAQRAIRALREKFPELGVISDVALDPFTTHGQDGILDESGYVQNDITVDALVKQALSHAEAGAQVVAPSDMMDGRVQAIREALELADHVNVRIMAYSAKYASAYYGPFRDAVGSAANLGKGNKLGYQMDPANGSEALHEVAADLAEGADMVMVKPGMPYLDILWRVKDAYKVPTFVYQVSGEYAMHMAAIQNGWLSEAVILESLTAFKRAGADGILTYFAVRAAELLKQER
;
A
#
# COMPACT_ATOMS: atom_id res chain seq x y z
N MET A 1 24.68 -3.33 -10.98
CA MET A 1 25.27 -4.42 -11.81
C MET A 1 26.06 -3.85 -12.98
N SER A 2 27.30 -4.34 -13.24
CA SER A 2 28.03 -4.01 -14.47
C SER A 2 27.50 -4.88 -15.63
N VAL A 3 26.84 -4.28 -16.61
CA VAL A 3 26.48 -4.98 -17.84
C VAL A 3 27.77 -5.26 -18.61
N THR A 4 28.04 -6.53 -18.95
CA THR A 4 29.17 -6.86 -19.83
C THR A 4 28.71 -6.67 -21.28
N PRO A 5 29.19 -5.65 -22.02
CA PRO A 5 28.86 -5.52 -23.43
C PRO A 5 29.57 -6.64 -24.19
N ALA A 6 28.85 -7.70 -24.54
CA ALA A 6 29.36 -8.86 -25.28
C ALA A 6 29.67 -8.55 -26.77
N ASN A 7 30.21 -7.37 -27.07
CA ASN A 7 30.54 -6.88 -28.41
C ASN A 7 29.40 -7.08 -29.45
N ARG A 8 28.15 -6.81 -29.03
CA ARG A 8 26.97 -6.93 -29.90
C ARG A 8 26.89 -5.74 -30.87
N LEU A 9 27.34 -5.96 -32.11
CA LEU A 9 27.46 -4.89 -33.12
C LEU A 9 26.39 -4.99 -34.22
N PHE A 10 25.91 -3.85 -34.71
CA PHE A 10 25.10 -3.75 -35.93
C PHE A 10 26.01 -3.94 -37.17
N PRO A 11 25.59 -4.65 -38.24
CA PRO A 11 24.27 -5.25 -38.46
C PRO A 11 24.12 -6.70 -37.95
N ALA A 12 25.18 -7.29 -37.39
CA ALA A 12 25.16 -8.68 -36.89
C ALA A 12 24.09 -8.88 -35.81
N THR A 13 24.00 -7.97 -34.84
CA THR A 13 22.91 -7.87 -33.85
C THR A 13 21.87 -6.86 -34.32
N ARG A 14 20.61 -7.31 -34.48
CA ARG A 14 19.44 -6.46 -34.68
C ARG A 14 18.38 -6.81 -33.65
N LEU A 15 18.20 -5.96 -32.64
CA LEU A 15 17.24 -6.20 -31.55
C LEU A 15 15.78 -6.26 -32.04
N ARG A 16 15.48 -5.67 -33.21
CA ARG A 16 14.17 -5.76 -33.85
C ARG A 16 13.79 -7.18 -34.29
N ARG A 17 14.73 -8.13 -34.40
CA ARG A 17 14.43 -9.53 -34.77
C ARG A 17 13.49 -10.17 -33.75
N ASN A 18 13.82 -10.07 -32.46
CA ASN A 18 12.94 -10.58 -31.39
C ASN A 18 11.62 -9.80 -31.26
N ARG A 19 11.56 -8.59 -31.83
CA ARG A 19 10.37 -7.73 -31.87
C ARG A 19 9.57 -7.89 -33.17
N ARG A 20 9.87 -8.84 -34.05
CA ARG A 20 9.19 -8.92 -35.35
C ARG A 20 7.80 -9.51 -35.23
N ASP A 21 7.65 -10.57 -34.45
CA ASP A 21 6.43 -11.37 -34.37
C ASP A 21 5.98 -11.49 -32.92
N ASP A 22 4.68 -11.72 -32.69
CA ASP A 22 4.13 -11.84 -31.34
C ASP A 22 4.78 -13.01 -30.57
N PHE A 23 4.90 -14.17 -31.20
CA PHE A 23 5.46 -15.37 -30.56
C PHE A 23 6.90 -15.11 -30.03
N SER A 24 7.72 -14.39 -30.80
CA SER A 24 9.10 -14.10 -30.40
C SER A 24 9.14 -13.10 -29.25
N ARG A 25 8.23 -12.11 -29.24
CA ARG A 25 8.10 -11.17 -28.11
C ARG A 25 7.67 -11.90 -26.83
N ARG A 26 6.74 -12.86 -26.94
CA ARG A 26 6.29 -13.68 -25.81
C ARG A 26 7.38 -14.58 -25.26
N LEU A 27 8.24 -15.14 -26.12
CA LEU A 27 9.37 -15.99 -25.73
C LEU A 27 10.43 -15.23 -24.93
N VAL A 28 10.73 -13.98 -25.32
CA VAL A 28 11.83 -13.19 -24.70
C VAL A 28 11.35 -12.19 -23.66
N ARG A 29 10.06 -12.19 -23.31
CA ARG A 29 9.49 -11.26 -22.33
C ARG A 29 10.04 -11.58 -20.94
N GLU A 30 10.65 -10.59 -20.31
CA GLU A 30 11.35 -10.75 -19.02
C GLU A 30 10.40 -10.80 -17.82
N HIS A 31 9.27 -10.08 -17.88
CA HIS A 31 8.32 -9.97 -16.78
C HIS A 31 6.89 -10.19 -17.24
N ARG A 32 6.07 -10.76 -16.36
CA ARG A 32 4.62 -10.91 -16.53
C ARG A 32 3.94 -10.46 -15.24
N LEU A 33 2.84 -9.76 -15.39
CA LEU A 33 1.91 -9.47 -14.30
C LEU A 33 0.91 -10.63 -14.19
N SER A 34 0.59 -11.06 -12.97
CA SER A 34 -0.52 -11.96 -12.67
C SER A 34 -1.43 -11.34 -11.60
N VAL A 35 -2.57 -11.97 -11.33
CA VAL A 35 -3.46 -11.54 -10.24
C VAL A 35 -2.81 -11.72 -8.86
N ASP A 36 -1.85 -12.65 -8.75
CA ASP A 36 -1.09 -12.91 -7.51
C ASP A 36 -0.26 -11.68 -7.07
N ASP A 37 -0.04 -10.74 -7.99
CA ASP A 37 0.71 -9.51 -7.74
C ASP A 37 -0.18 -8.37 -7.20
N LEU A 38 -1.50 -8.54 -7.13
CA LEU A 38 -2.44 -7.45 -6.92
C LEU A 38 -2.98 -7.44 -5.49
N ILE A 39 -2.80 -6.32 -4.78
CA ILE A 39 -3.45 -6.04 -3.50
C ILE A 39 -4.41 -4.88 -3.72
N LEU A 40 -5.66 -5.03 -3.30
CA LEU A 40 -6.69 -4.00 -3.45
C LEU A 40 -6.83 -3.17 -2.16
N PRO A 41 -6.47 -1.88 -2.17
CA PRO A 41 -6.83 -0.97 -1.10
C PRO A 41 -8.33 -0.66 -1.10
N VAL A 42 -8.95 -0.65 0.07
CA VAL A 42 -10.39 -0.37 0.23
C VAL A 42 -10.64 0.62 1.37
N PHE A 43 -11.58 1.53 1.16
CA PHE A 43 -12.01 2.50 2.17
C PHE A 43 -13.26 2.00 2.88
N VAL A 44 -13.20 1.89 4.21
CA VAL A 44 -14.26 1.26 4.99
C VAL A 44 -15.01 2.30 5.83
N LEU A 45 -16.32 2.40 5.64
CA LEU A 45 -17.23 3.29 6.38
C LEU A 45 -17.78 2.58 7.63
N ASP A 46 -18.17 3.38 8.61
CA ASP A 46 -19.09 2.93 9.67
C ASP A 46 -20.55 2.89 9.16
N GLY A 47 -21.39 2.15 9.87
CA GLY A 47 -22.82 1.98 9.57
C GLY A 47 -23.11 0.80 8.65
N GLU A 48 -24.27 0.83 8.00
CA GLU A 48 -24.82 -0.27 7.18
C GLU A 48 -25.42 0.27 5.88
N ASN A 49 -25.31 -0.46 4.78
CA ASN A 49 -25.81 -0.08 3.45
C ASN A 49 -25.32 1.30 2.97
N ARG A 50 -24.08 1.66 3.29
CA ARG A 50 -23.48 2.95 2.90
C ARG A 50 -22.43 2.77 1.81
N ARG A 51 -22.56 3.60 0.78
CA ARG A 51 -21.63 3.73 -0.33
C ARG A 51 -21.42 5.20 -0.63
N GLU A 52 -20.17 5.63 -0.69
CA GLU A 52 -19.81 7.01 -0.99
C GLU A 52 -18.76 7.05 -2.09
N THR A 53 -19.01 7.83 -3.14
CA THR A 53 -18.01 8.06 -4.18
C THR A 53 -16.90 8.95 -3.64
N VAL A 54 -15.67 8.74 -4.14
CA VAL A 54 -14.53 9.63 -3.86
C VAL A 54 -14.30 10.49 -5.10
N PRO A 55 -14.66 11.79 -5.11
CA PRO A 55 -14.58 12.61 -6.32
C PRO A 55 -13.19 12.71 -6.94
N SER A 56 -12.14 12.75 -6.11
CA SER A 56 -10.75 12.80 -6.56
C SER A 56 -10.19 11.44 -6.97
N MET A 57 -10.97 10.35 -6.85
CA MET A 57 -10.63 9.00 -7.29
C MET A 57 -11.79 8.38 -8.06
N PRO A 58 -12.03 8.78 -9.33
CA PRO A 58 -13.17 8.31 -10.11
C PRO A 58 -13.24 6.78 -10.17
N GLY A 59 -14.41 6.22 -9.86
CA GLY A 59 -14.64 4.76 -9.82
C GLY A 59 -14.28 4.08 -8.50
N VAL A 60 -13.68 4.80 -7.54
CA VAL A 60 -13.41 4.30 -6.19
C VAL A 60 -14.50 4.76 -5.23
N GLU A 61 -14.91 3.86 -4.35
CA GLU A 61 -15.98 4.07 -3.37
C GLU A 61 -15.52 3.72 -1.96
N ARG A 62 -16.09 4.40 -0.97
CA ARG A 62 -16.04 4.02 0.44
C ARG A 62 -17.26 3.14 0.71
N LEU A 63 -17.07 2.03 1.41
CA LEU A 63 -18.12 1.02 1.62
C LEU A 63 -18.29 0.73 3.10
N SER A 64 -19.53 0.64 3.59
CA SER A 64 -19.80 -0.01 4.87
C SER A 64 -19.43 -1.48 4.82
N ILE A 65 -19.19 -2.10 5.98
CA ILE A 65 -18.68 -3.48 6.08
C ILE A 65 -19.59 -4.48 5.34
N ASP A 66 -20.91 -4.35 5.43
CA ASP A 66 -21.86 -5.21 4.72
C ASP A 66 -21.70 -5.15 3.19
N LEU A 67 -21.50 -3.96 2.63
CA LEU A 67 -21.26 -3.78 1.20
C LEU A 67 -19.85 -4.21 0.79
N LEU A 68 -18.85 -3.98 1.66
CA LEU A 68 -17.49 -4.47 1.47
C LEU A 68 -17.48 -6.00 1.34
N LEU A 69 -18.20 -6.71 2.22
CA LEU A 69 -18.31 -8.17 2.16
C LEU A 69 -19.04 -8.67 0.91
N LYS A 70 -19.93 -7.86 0.31
CA LYS A 70 -20.61 -8.19 -0.94
C LYS A 70 -19.67 -8.02 -2.13
N GLU A 71 -18.95 -6.90 -2.21
CA GLU A 71 -17.98 -6.66 -3.28
C GLU A 71 -16.79 -7.64 -3.21
N ALA A 72 -16.37 -8.01 -2.00
CA ALA A 72 -15.29 -8.98 -1.79
C ALA A 72 -15.58 -10.37 -2.37
N GLU A 73 -16.84 -10.78 -2.52
CA GLU A 73 -17.19 -12.03 -3.21
C GLU A 73 -16.63 -12.02 -4.64
N HIS A 74 -16.87 -10.92 -5.36
CA HIS A 74 -16.37 -10.74 -6.72
C HIS A 74 -14.84 -10.66 -6.78
N TRP A 75 -14.21 -9.98 -5.81
CA TRP A 75 -12.75 -9.84 -5.79
C TRP A 75 -12.04 -11.17 -5.52
N VAL A 76 -12.61 -12.01 -4.65
CA VAL A 76 -12.14 -13.37 -4.41
C VAL A 76 -12.32 -14.24 -5.66
N GLU A 77 -13.45 -14.13 -6.37
CA GLU A 77 -13.67 -14.83 -7.65
C GLU A 77 -12.67 -14.42 -8.74
N LEU A 78 -12.21 -13.17 -8.73
CA LEU A 78 -11.14 -12.69 -9.61
C LEU A 78 -9.76 -13.24 -9.23
N GLY A 79 -9.61 -13.77 -8.02
CA GLY A 79 -8.35 -14.30 -7.50
C GLY A 79 -7.44 -13.25 -6.87
N ILE A 80 -7.98 -12.08 -6.48
CA ILE A 80 -7.20 -11.05 -5.78
C ILE A 80 -6.77 -11.61 -4.40
N PRO A 81 -5.46 -11.74 -4.12
CA PRO A 81 -4.97 -12.43 -2.94
C PRO A 81 -5.23 -11.71 -1.62
N ALA A 82 -5.27 -10.37 -1.61
CA ALA A 82 -5.42 -9.61 -0.38
C ALA A 82 -6.07 -8.23 -0.55
N LEU A 83 -6.68 -7.76 0.54
CA LEU A 83 -7.19 -6.40 0.70
C LEU A 83 -6.35 -5.61 1.72
N ALA A 84 -6.10 -4.33 1.43
CA ALA A 84 -5.52 -3.38 2.38
C ALA A 84 -6.62 -2.45 2.90
N LEU A 85 -6.94 -2.53 4.19
CA LEU A 85 -8.07 -1.83 4.79
C LEU A 85 -7.67 -0.44 5.28
N PHE A 86 -8.43 0.58 4.87
CA PHE A 86 -8.29 1.95 5.34
C PHE A 86 -9.61 2.44 5.94
N PRO A 87 -9.74 2.53 7.27
CA PRO A 87 -10.98 2.98 7.91
C PRO A 87 -11.20 4.48 7.67
N VAL A 88 -12.45 4.86 7.43
CA VAL A 88 -12.89 6.25 7.33
C VAL A 88 -13.50 6.64 8.67
N THR A 89 -12.64 7.02 9.61
CA THR A 89 -13.02 7.31 11.01
C THR A 89 -13.97 8.50 11.10
N PRO A 90 -15.15 8.35 11.76
CA PRO A 90 -16.06 9.45 12.03
C PRO A 90 -15.37 10.57 12.82
N LEU A 91 -15.72 11.83 12.55
CA LEU A 91 -15.06 12.99 13.15
C LEU A 91 -15.14 13.01 14.67
N GLU A 92 -16.28 12.59 15.23
CA GLU A 92 -16.53 12.49 16.66
C GLU A 92 -15.69 11.44 17.38
N LYS A 93 -15.08 10.52 16.63
CA LYS A 93 -14.18 9.50 17.16
C LYS A 93 -12.70 9.86 17.05
N LYS A 94 -12.37 11.02 16.47
CA LYS A 94 -10.99 11.51 16.41
C LYS A 94 -10.62 12.18 17.73
N SER A 95 -9.42 11.91 18.23
CA SER A 95 -8.90 12.46 19.49
C SER A 95 -7.44 12.90 19.35
N LEU A 96 -6.86 13.49 20.41
CA LEU A 96 -5.43 13.85 20.40
C LEU A 96 -4.52 12.63 20.58
N ASP A 97 -4.97 11.65 21.35
CA ASP A 97 -4.25 10.40 21.61
C ASP A 97 -4.50 9.32 20.54
N GLY A 98 -5.45 9.53 19.64
CA GLY A 98 -5.81 8.58 18.59
C GLY A 98 -6.41 7.27 19.09
N ALA A 99 -7.02 7.24 20.28
CA ALA A 99 -7.44 6.00 20.95
C ALA A 99 -8.41 5.08 20.17
N GLU A 100 -9.14 5.61 19.19
CA GLU A 100 -9.97 4.80 18.29
C GLU A 100 -9.13 3.83 17.44
N ALA A 101 -7.82 4.08 17.27
CA ALA A 101 -6.90 3.23 16.52
C ALA A 101 -6.83 1.79 17.06
N TRP A 102 -6.93 1.61 18.38
CA TRP A 102 -6.91 0.30 19.05
C TRP A 102 -8.24 -0.07 19.70
N ASN A 103 -9.34 0.58 19.30
CA ASN A 103 -10.67 0.20 19.75
C ASN A 103 -11.06 -1.17 19.18
N PRO A 104 -11.34 -2.20 20.00
CA PRO A 104 -11.77 -3.51 19.49
C PRO A 104 -13.02 -3.46 18.62
N ASP A 105 -13.87 -2.44 18.79
CA ASP A 105 -15.07 -2.16 18.00
C ASP A 105 -14.87 -1.08 16.93
N GLY A 106 -13.63 -0.67 16.71
CA GLY A 106 -13.22 0.21 15.61
C GLY A 106 -13.58 -0.38 14.24
N ILE A 107 -13.62 0.48 13.22
CA ILE A 107 -14.00 0.06 11.86
C ILE A 107 -13.04 -1.00 11.33
N ALA A 108 -11.72 -0.81 11.50
CA ALA A 108 -10.71 -1.75 11.02
C ALA A 108 -10.89 -3.12 11.67
N GLN A 109 -10.99 -3.19 13.00
CA GLN A 109 -11.14 -4.40 13.78
C GLN A 109 -12.42 -5.16 13.42
N ARG A 110 -13.56 -4.46 13.30
CA ARG A 110 -14.83 -5.07 12.85
C ARG A 110 -14.74 -5.59 11.42
N ALA A 111 -14.12 -4.84 10.50
CA ALA A 111 -13.97 -5.24 9.11
C ALA A 111 -13.03 -6.45 8.96
N ILE A 112 -11.93 -6.49 9.72
CA ILE A 112 -11.01 -7.63 9.78
C ILE A 112 -11.80 -8.88 10.19
N ARG A 113 -12.48 -8.85 11.35
CA ARG A 113 -13.26 -10.02 11.84
C ARG A 113 -14.25 -10.52 10.80
N ALA A 114 -15.03 -9.61 10.20
CA ALA A 114 -16.03 -9.95 9.21
C ALA A 114 -15.43 -10.57 7.93
N LEU A 115 -14.33 -10.03 7.43
CA LEU A 115 -13.64 -10.57 6.25
C LEU A 115 -12.99 -11.93 6.54
N ARG A 116 -12.37 -12.09 7.71
CA ARG A 116 -11.74 -13.36 8.13
C ARG A 116 -12.76 -14.47 8.28
N GLU A 117 -13.94 -14.17 8.83
CA GLU A 117 -15.04 -15.12 8.97
C GLU A 117 -15.61 -15.53 7.61
N LYS A 118 -15.89 -14.57 6.73
CA LYS A 118 -16.55 -14.83 5.45
C LYS A 118 -15.61 -15.38 4.37
N PHE A 119 -14.34 -14.94 4.36
CA PHE A 119 -13.34 -15.32 3.36
C PHE A 119 -12.02 -15.77 4.03
N PRO A 120 -11.96 -16.98 4.60
CA PRO A 120 -10.80 -17.44 5.37
C PRO A 120 -9.47 -17.47 4.62
N GLU A 121 -9.49 -17.60 3.30
CA GLU A 121 -8.29 -17.61 2.43
C GLU A 121 -7.88 -16.21 1.94
N LEU A 122 -8.76 -15.21 2.05
CA LEU A 122 -8.44 -13.84 1.63
C LEU A 122 -7.46 -13.22 2.63
N GLY A 123 -6.35 -12.69 2.12
CA GLY A 123 -5.41 -11.90 2.92
C GLY A 123 -6.04 -10.59 3.39
N VAL A 124 -6.01 -10.33 4.69
CA VAL A 124 -6.40 -9.05 5.27
C VAL A 124 -5.16 -8.33 5.79
N ILE A 125 -4.86 -7.19 5.16
CA ILE A 125 -3.75 -6.30 5.52
C ILE A 125 -4.35 -5.07 6.20
N SER A 126 -4.07 -4.88 7.48
CA SER A 126 -4.52 -3.71 8.24
C SER A 126 -3.45 -2.62 8.27
N ASP A 127 -3.83 -1.38 8.01
CA ASP A 127 -2.96 -0.20 8.18
C ASP A 127 -2.71 0.07 9.67
N VAL A 128 -1.46 0.30 10.07
CA VAL A 128 -1.08 0.71 11.43
C VAL A 128 -0.46 2.11 11.35
N ALA A 129 -1.25 3.12 11.72
CA ALA A 129 -0.94 4.55 11.70
C ALA A 129 -2.04 5.32 12.45
N LEU A 130 -1.72 6.47 13.03
CA LEU A 130 -2.70 7.25 13.80
C LEU A 130 -3.42 8.35 12.98
N ASP A 131 -3.03 8.62 11.73
CA ASP A 131 -3.61 9.74 10.96
C ASP A 131 -5.13 9.68 10.70
N PRO A 132 -5.77 8.50 10.59
CA PRO A 132 -7.22 8.44 10.51
C PRO A 132 -7.90 8.82 11.83
N PHE A 133 -7.21 8.69 12.96
CA PHE A 133 -7.77 8.74 14.31
C PHE A 133 -7.42 10.03 15.06
N THR A 134 -6.43 10.79 14.57
CA THR A 134 -6.04 12.05 15.22
C THR A 134 -6.83 13.26 14.71
N THR A 135 -7.15 14.19 15.62
CA THR A 135 -7.85 15.44 15.26
C THR A 135 -7.03 16.34 14.34
N HIS A 136 -5.70 16.21 14.37
CA HIS A 136 -4.74 16.97 13.56
C HIS A 136 -4.24 16.22 12.31
N GLY A 137 -4.61 14.95 12.10
CA GLY A 137 -4.29 14.18 10.88
C GLY A 137 -2.79 13.87 10.67
N GLN A 138 -2.00 13.88 11.75
CA GLN A 138 -0.60 13.42 11.73
C GLN A 138 -0.55 11.94 12.10
N ASP A 139 0.51 11.23 11.68
CA ASP A 139 0.62 9.78 11.84
C ASP A 139 0.92 9.36 13.30
N GLY A 140 1.17 10.34 14.18
CA GLY A 140 1.53 10.12 15.59
C GLY A 140 1.07 11.23 16.54
N ILE A 141 1.43 11.09 17.81
CA ILE A 141 1.03 11.97 18.92
C ILE A 141 1.93 13.21 18.98
N LEU A 142 1.34 14.39 19.12
CA LEU A 142 2.08 15.67 19.14
C LEU A 142 2.58 16.04 20.54
N ASP A 143 3.73 16.70 20.61
CA ASP A 143 4.17 17.45 21.79
C ASP A 143 3.59 18.88 21.83
N GLU A 144 3.96 19.65 22.84
CA GLU A 144 3.54 21.06 23.00
C GLU A 144 4.04 21.97 21.86
N SER A 145 5.10 21.58 21.15
CA SER A 145 5.64 22.33 20.00
C SER A 145 4.96 21.96 18.68
N GLY A 146 4.12 20.92 18.67
CA GLY A 146 3.49 20.37 17.47
C GLY A 146 4.39 19.39 16.70
N TYR A 147 5.46 18.89 17.31
CA TYR A 147 6.29 17.82 16.75
C TYR A 147 5.69 16.45 17.08
N VAL A 148 5.76 15.51 16.12
CA VAL A 148 5.27 14.13 16.32
C VAL A 148 6.29 13.36 17.16
N GLN A 149 5.92 12.99 18.37
CA GLN A 149 6.79 12.29 19.32
C GLN A 149 6.95 10.83 18.92
N ASN A 150 8.17 10.41 18.60
CA ASN A 150 8.48 9.07 18.10
C ASN A 150 8.01 7.95 19.04
N ASP A 151 8.64 7.82 20.21
CA ASP A 151 8.45 6.65 21.08
C ASP A 151 7.04 6.57 21.66
N ILE A 152 6.46 7.72 22.03
CA ILE A 152 5.07 7.81 22.51
C ILE A 152 4.09 7.38 21.41
N THR A 153 4.39 7.68 20.15
CA THR A 153 3.61 7.20 19.01
C THR A 153 3.78 5.69 18.84
N VAL A 154 5.00 5.17 18.94
CA VAL A 154 5.28 3.72 18.86
C VAL A 154 4.46 2.94 19.90
N ASP A 155 4.35 3.43 21.14
CA ASP A 155 3.51 2.81 22.19
C ASP A 155 2.03 2.69 21.78
N ALA A 156 1.51 3.68 21.05
CA ALA A 156 0.13 3.67 20.54
C ALA A 156 -0.02 2.72 19.33
N LEU A 157 0.96 2.69 18.43
CA LEU A 157 0.98 1.81 17.26
C LEU A 157 1.07 0.34 17.65
N VAL A 158 1.81 0.01 18.71
CA VAL A 158 1.85 -1.35 19.28
C VAL A 158 0.45 -1.80 19.73
N LYS A 159 -0.29 -0.96 20.45
CA LYS A 159 -1.68 -1.27 20.86
C LYS A 159 -2.58 -1.49 19.65
N GLN A 160 -2.45 -0.66 18.62
CA GLN A 160 -3.20 -0.79 17.38
C GLN A 160 -2.88 -2.12 16.68
N ALA A 161 -1.61 -2.43 16.47
CA ALA A 161 -1.18 -3.68 15.83
C ALA A 161 -1.67 -4.92 16.57
N LEU A 162 -1.59 -4.94 17.90
CA LEU A 162 -2.15 -6.01 18.73
C LEU A 162 -3.67 -6.15 18.54
N SER A 163 -4.42 -5.04 18.57
CA SER A 163 -5.87 -5.08 18.35
C SER A 163 -6.25 -5.62 16.96
N HIS A 164 -5.42 -5.38 15.94
CA HIS A 164 -5.62 -5.92 14.60
C HIS A 164 -5.31 -7.42 14.54
N ALA A 165 -4.24 -7.86 15.21
CA ALA A 165 -3.89 -9.27 15.35
C ALA A 165 -4.98 -10.05 16.10
N GLU A 166 -5.49 -9.52 17.22
CA GLU A 166 -6.62 -10.06 17.98
C GLU A 166 -7.91 -10.15 17.13
N ALA A 167 -8.13 -9.19 16.24
CA ALA A 167 -9.24 -9.23 15.27
C ALA A 167 -9.04 -10.29 14.17
N GLY A 168 -7.84 -10.86 14.03
CA GLY A 168 -7.52 -11.94 13.10
C GLY A 168 -6.79 -11.48 11.83
N ALA A 169 -6.23 -10.27 11.79
CA ALA A 169 -5.45 -9.80 10.65
C ALA A 169 -4.23 -10.69 10.42
N GLN A 170 -4.04 -11.09 9.17
CA GLN A 170 -2.89 -11.91 8.77
C GLN A 170 -1.61 -11.09 8.59
N VAL A 171 -1.77 -9.80 8.30
CA VAL A 171 -0.70 -8.85 8.05
C VAL A 171 -1.07 -7.52 8.71
N VAL A 172 -0.18 -6.99 9.52
CA VAL A 172 -0.20 -5.59 9.95
C VAL A 172 0.81 -4.81 9.11
N ALA A 173 0.45 -3.60 8.68
CA ALA A 173 1.28 -2.82 7.78
C ALA A 173 1.52 -1.41 8.37
N PRO A 174 2.55 -1.25 9.22
CA PRO A 174 2.90 0.03 9.83
C PRO A 174 3.29 1.04 8.76
N SER A 175 2.47 2.09 8.62
CA SER A 175 2.63 3.12 7.61
C SER A 175 3.07 4.47 8.19
N ASP A 176 3.29 4.55 9.49
CA ASP A 176 3.56 5.75 10.29
C ASP A 176 4.92 6.44 10.06
N MET A 177 5.95 5.69 9.66
CA MET A 177 7.35 6.17 9.52
C MET A 177 8.01 6.64 10.82
N MET A 178 7.66 6.05 11.97
CA MET A 178 8.42 6.24 13.21
C MET A 178 9.66 5.35 13.23
N ASP A 179 10.73 5.80 13.86
CA ASP A 179 11.94 5.02 14.04
C ASP A 179 11.68 3.89 15.05
N GLY A 180 12.13 2.66 14.73
CA GLY A 180 12.05 1.50 15.64
C GLY A 180 10.66 0.86 15.80
N ARG A 181 9.62 1.35 15.09
CA ARG A 181 8.26 0.80 15.24
C ARG A 181 8.16 -0.67 14.83
N VAL A 182 8.95 -1.12 13.86
CA VAL A 182 8.88 -2.52 13.38
C VAL A 182 9.33 -3.44 14.49
N GLN A 183 10.44 -3.11 15.16
CA GLN A 183 10.94 -3.89 16.29
C GLN A 183 9.92 -3.95 17.41
N ALA A 184 9.39 -2.80 17.83
CA ALA A 184 8.43 -2.73 18.94
C ALA A 184 7.14 -3.52 18.63
N ILE A 185 6.62 -3.42 17.40
CA ILE A 185 5.44 -4.18 16.97
C ILE A 185 5.76 -5.67 16.89
N ARG A 186 6.92 -6.06 16.34
CA ARG A 186 7.34 -7.47 16.29
C ARG A 186 7.44 -8.07 17.69
N GLU A 187 8.15 -7.41 18.60
CA GLU A 187 8.32 -7.89 19.97
C GLU A 187 6.97 -8.05 20.69
N ALA A 188 6.05 -7.11 20.50
CA ALA A 188 4.72 -7.19 21.07
C ALA A 188 3.89 -8.35 20.49
N LEU A 189 3.92 -8.55 19.16
CA LEU A 189 3.23 -9.67 18.51
C LEU A 189 3.78 -11.02 18.98
N GLU A 190 5.10 -11.16 19.11
CA GLU A 190 5.73 -12.38 19.65
C GLU A 190 5.32 -12.64 21.10
N LEU A 191 5.35 -11.61 21.95
CA LEU A 191 4.99 -11.74 23.37
C LEU A 191 3.51 -12.07 23.58
N ALA A 192 2.64 -11.65 22.65
CA ALA A 192 1.21 -11.93 22.65
C ALA A 192 0.83 -13.23 21.89
N ASP A 193 1.81 -14.10 21.59
CA ASP A 193 1.62 -15.37 20.86
C ASP A 193 1.03 -15.21 19.43
N HIS A 194 1.15 -14.03 18.83
CA HIS A 194 0.76 -13.75 17.44
C HIS A 194 1.88 -14.05 16.43
N VAL A 195 2.57 -15.19 16.63
CA VAL A 195 3.83 -15.58 15.96
C VAL A 195 3.80 -15.59 14.43
N ASN A 196 2.62 -15.74 13.82
CA ASN A 196 2.46 -15.81 12.35
C ASN A 196 1.82 -14.56 11.74
N VAL A 197 1.58 -13.52 12.54
CA VAL A 197 1.15 -12.22 12.01
C VAL A 197 2.35 -11.58 11.33
N ARG A 198 2.18 -11.27 10.04
CA ARG A 198 3.24 -10.66 9.24
C ARG A 198 3.30 -9.15 9.44
N ILE A 199 4.49 -8.60 9.33
CA ILE A 199 4.71 -7.15 9.26
C ILE A 199 5.09 -6.78 7.82
N MET A 200 4.24 -5.99 7.19
CA MET A 200 4.52 -5.34 5.91
C MET A 200 4.91 -3.89 6.15
N ALA A 201 6.20 -3.65 6.34
CA ALA A 201 6.70 -2.34 6.71
C ALA A 201 6.67 -1.37 5.53
N TYR A 202 6.10 -0.19 5.73
CA TYR A 202 6.27 0.94 4.80
C TYR A 202 7.65 1.57 5.02
N SER A 203 8.70 0.86 4.64
CA SER A 203 10.08 1.26 4.93
C SER A 203 10.49 2.55 4.25
N ALA A 204 10.20 2.67 2.96
CA ALA A 204 10.55 3.88 2.19
C ALA A 204 9.28 4.64 1.80
N LYS A 205 8.63 5.29 2.78
CA LYS A 205 7.48 6.17 2.56
C LYS A 205 7.91 7.64 2.53
N TYR A 206 7.76 8.25 1.37
CA TYR A 206 8.20 9.62 1.08
C TYR A 206 7.17 10.69 1.43
N ALA A 207 7.64 11.88 1.79
CA ALA A 207 6.82 13.07 1.99
C ALA A 207 6.28 13.59 0.65
N SER A 208 5.22 12.95 0.16
CA SER A 208 4.78 13.09 -1.22
C SER A 208 3.53 13.95 -1.42
N ALA A 209 3.50 14.68 -2.53
CA ALA A 209 2.31 15.38 -3.02
C ALA A 209 1.26 14.44 -3.66
N TYR A 210 1.62 13.19 -3.98
CA TYR A 210 0.72 12.23 -4.63
C TYR A 210 -0.38 11.67 -3.70
N TYR A 211 -0.37 12.03 -2.41
CA TYR A 211 -1.33 11.52 -1.41
C TYR A 211 -2.63 12.33 -1.30
N GLY A 212 -2.77 13.45 -2.03
CA GLY A 212 -3.96 14.31 -1.96
C GLY A 212 -5.29 13.54 -2.02
N PRO A 213 -5.54 12.74 -3.08
CA PRO A 213 -6.81 12.03 -3.19
C PRO A 213 -7.07 10.99 -2.09
N PHE A 214 -6.03 10.38 -1.51
CA PHE A 214 -6.16 9.48 -0.36
C PHE A 214 -6.65 10.23 0.87
N ARG A 215 -6.07 11.42 1.14
CA ARG A 215 -6.48 12.26 2.27
C ARG A 215 -7.93 12.70 2.16
N ASP A 216 -8.43 12.92 0.94
CA ASP A 216 -9.86 13.13 0.69
C ASP A 216 -10.66 11.86 1.00
N ALA A 217 -10.18 10.70 0.53
CA ALA A 217 -10.87 9.42 0.68
C ALA A 217 -11.03 8.98 2.14
N VAL A 218 -10.00 9.12 3.00
CA VAL A 218 -10.10 8.79 4.43
C VAL A 218 -10.60 9.95 5.31
N GLY A 219 -10.87 11.11 4.71
CA GLY A 219 -11.34 12.28 5.45
C GLY A 219 -10.30 12.89 6.39
N SER A 220 -9.00 12.74 6.10
CA SER A 220 -7.90 13.35 6.89
C SER A 220 -7.40 14.67 6.30
N ALA A 221 -7.80 15.04 5.07
CA ALA A 221 -7.38 16.28 4.41
C ALA A 221 -7.71 17.54 5.23
N ALA A 222 -8.94 17.62 5.78
CA ALA A 222 -9.37 18.76 6.59
C ALA A 222 -8.65 18.83 7.94
N ASN A 223 -8.35 17.67 8.55
CA ASN A 223 -7.62 17.59 9.82
C ASN A 223 -6.16 18.04 9.66
N LEU A 224 -5.47 17.56 8.62
CA LEU A 224 -4.08 17.94 8.35
C LEU A 224 -3.97 19.40 7.88
N GLY A 225 -4.95 19.88 7.11
CA GLY A 225 -4.98 21.25 6.61
C GLY A 225 -3.74 21.60 5.79
N LYS A 226 -2.98 22.62 6.23
CA LYS A 226 -1.70 23.03 5.63
C LYS A 226 -0.48 22.34 6.25
N GLY A 227 -0.70 21.40 7.17
CA GLY A 227 0.33 20.61 7.80
C GLY A 227 1.10 19.76 6.79
N ASN A 228 2.34 19.42 7.14
CA ASN A 228 3.19 18.53 6.36
C ASN A 228 3.66 17.36 7.24
N LYS A 229 4.26 16.37 6.60
CA LYS A 229 4.78 15.15 7.23
C LYS A 229 6.31 15.07 7.13
N LEU A 230 6.98 16.21 6.92
CA LEU A 230 8.43 16.28 6.66
C LEU A 230 9.28 15.93 7.89
N GLY A 231 8.69 15.91 9.08
CA GLY A 231 9.38 15.54 10.31
C GLY A 231 9.60 14.03 10.49
N TYR A 232 9.11 13.19 9.57
CA TYR A 232 9.21 11.72 9.65
C TYR A 232 9.12 11.01 8.29
N GLN A 233 8.34 11.50 7.32
CA GLN A 233 8.36 10.95 5.97
C GLN A 233 9.60 11.42 5.20
N MET A 234 10.18 10.52 4.40
CA MET A 234 11.45 10.75 3.71
C MET A 234 11.40 11.91 2.71
N ASP A 235 12.52 12.60 2.53
CA ASP A 235 12.67 13.61 1.47
C ASP A 235 12.65 12.93 0.08
N PRO A 236 11.77 13.36 -0.85
CA PRO A 236 11.74 12.87 -2.23
C PRO A 236 13.09 12.88 -2.97
N ALA A 237 14.04 13.73 -2.58
CA ALA A 237 15.36 13.81 -3.18
C ALA A 237 16.30 12.66 -2.74
N ASN A 238 15.97 11.94 -1.67
CA ASN A 238 16.86 10.98 -1.04
C ASN A 238 16.65 9.56 -1.59
N GLY A 239 17.64 9.08 -2.36
CA GLY A 239 17.63 7.70 -2.86
C GLY A 239 18.43 6.70 -2.03
N SER A 240 19.48 7.14 -1.33
CA SER A 240 20.33 6.23 -0.53
C SER A 240 19.79 5.98 0.86
N GLU A 241 19.12 6.97 1.46
CA GLU A 241 18.43 6.85 2.75
C GLU A 241 17.44 5.68 2.76
N ALA A 242 16.73 5.43 1.65
CA ALA A 242 15.78 4.32 1.52
C ALA A 242 16.42 2.94 1.78
N LEU A 243 17.72 2.79 1.51
CA LEU A 243 18.43 1.55 1.82
C LEU A 243 18.70 1.43 3.33
N HIS A 244 18.97 2.53 4.02
CA HIS A 244 19.11 2.51 5.47
C HIS A 244 17.79 2.17 6.17
N GLU A 245 16.69 2.78 5.72
CA GLU A 245 15.33 2.48 6.21
C GLU A 245 14.96 1.00 6.04
N VAL A 246 15.12 0.47 4.82
CA VAL A 246 14.83 -0.94 4.55
C VAL A 246 15.76 -1.87 5.34
N ALA A 247 17.04 -1.52 5.50
CA ALA A 247 17.95 -2.33 6.29
C ALA A 247 17.55 -2.38 7.78
N ALA A 248 17.07 -1.26 8.34
CA ALA A 248 16.56 -1.20 9.70
C ALA A 248 15.33 -2.10 9.85
N ASP A 249 14.29 -1.87 9.05
CA ASP A 249 13.05 -2.67 9.13
C ASP A 249 13.28 -4.18 8.96
N LEU A 250 14.20 -4.58 8.10
CA LEU A 250 14.58 -6.00 7.95
C LEU A 250 15.30 -6.54 9.19
N ALA A 251 16.20 -5.77 9.78
CA ALA A 251 16.87 -6.16 11.02
C ALA A 251 15.90 -6.23 12.21
N GLU A 252 14.84 -5.41 12.18
CA GLU A 252 13.79 -5.31 13.18
C GLU A 252 12.69 -6.40 13.03
N GLY A 253 12.72 -7.18 11.93
CA GLY A 253 11.84 -8.34 11.76
C GLY A 253 10.63 -8.13 10.85
N ALA A 254 10.71 -7.21 9.90
CA ALA A 254 9.73 -7.10 8.81
C ALA A 254 9.77 -8.31 7.88
N ASP A 255 8.60 -8.87 7.56
CA ASP A 255 8.46 -9.98 6.61
C ASP A 255 8.43 -9.48 5.15
N MET A 256 7.92 -8.26 4.97
CA MET A 256 7.83 -7.56 3.70
C MET A 256 8.21 -6.11 3.90
N VAL A 257 8.87 -5.51 2.91
CA VAL A 257 9.21 -4.08 2.87
C VAL A 257 8.54 -3.41 1.69
N MET A 258 8.17 -2.13 1.84
CA MET A 258 7.41 -1.40 0.82
C MET A 258 8.01 -0.03 0.49
N VAL A 259 7.95 0.32 -0.80
CA VAL A 259 8.20 1.68 -1.30
C VAL A 259 6.87 2.39 -1.58
N LYS A 260 6.74 3.64 -1.11
CA LYS A 260 5.55 4.47 -1.33
C LYS A 260 5.93 5.95 -1.51
N PRO A 261 5.48 6.67 -2.55
CA PRO A 261 4.67 6.23 -3.71
C PRO A 261 5.35 5.21 -4.63
N GLY A 262 4.64 4.80 -5.69
CA GLY A 262 5.08 3.77 -6.60
C GLY A 262 5.83 4.32 -7.81
N MET A 263 5.10 4.69 -8.87
CA MET A 263 5.66 5.03 -10.18
C MET A 263 6.75 6.12 -10.11
N PRO A 264 6.63 7.17 -9.27
CA PRO A 264 7.68 8.19 -9.15
C PRO A 264 8.97 7.69 -8.49
N TYR A 265 8.97 6.49 -7.89
CA TYR A 265 10.08 5.91 -7.11
C TYR A 265 10.45 4.49 -7.58
N LEU A 266 10.24 4.19 -8.87
CA LEU A 266 10.62 2.89 -9.46
C LEU A 266 12.12 2.61 -9.36
N ASP A 267 12.95 3.66 -9.36
CA ASP A 267 14.39 3.54 -9.14
C ASP A 267 14.71 3.09 -7.71
N ILE A 268 13.96 3.56 -6.71
CA ILE A 268 14.08 3.13 -5.32
C ILE A 268 13.65 1.67 -5.18
N LEU A 269 12.49 1.32 -5.76
CA LEU A 269 12.01 -0.07 -5.80
C LEU A 269 13.06 -1.02 -6.39
N TRP A 270 13.69 -0.62 -7.50
CA TRP A 270 14.76 -1.38 -8.12
C TRP A 270 16.00 -1.50 -7.24
N ARG A 271 16.44 -0.41 -6.60
CA ARG A 271 17.60 -0.42 -5.68
C ARG A 271 17.35 -1.32 -4.46
N VAL A 272 16.15 -1.25 -3.87
CA VAL A 272 15.75 -2.08 -2.72
C VAL A 272 15.75 -3.55 -3.12
N LYS A 273 15.08 -3.90 -4.23
CA LYS A 273 15.09 -5.29 -4.71
C LYS A 273 16.50 -5.74 -5.06
N ASP A 274 17.33 -4.88 -5.65
CA ASP A 274 18.69 -5.25 -6.02
C ASP A 274 19.60 -5.50 -4.80
N ALA A 275 19.47 -4.68 -3.76
CA ALA A 275 20.31 -4.75 -2.57
C ALA A 275 19.94 -5.93 -1.66
N TYR A 276 18.64 -6.12 -1.36
CA TYR A 276 18.22 -7.01 -0.28
C TYR A 276 17.67 -8.36 -0.74
N LYS A 277 17.14 -8.47 -1.97
CA LYS A 277 16.55 -9.70 -2.50
C LYS A 277 15.43 -10.32 -1.62
N VAL A 278 14.74 -9.49 -0.84
CA VAL A 278 13.62 -9.86 0.06
C VAL A 278 12.26 -9.61 -0.59
N PRO A 279 11.13 -10.08 -0.03
CA PRO A 279 9.80 -9.68 -0.48
C PRO A 279 9.62 -8.15 -0.48
N THR A 280 9.44 -7.56 -1.67
CA THR A 280 9.41 -6.11 -1.87
C THR A 280 8.09 -5.71 -2.50
N PHE A 281 7.35 -4.84 -1.82
CA PHE A 281 6.05 -4.35 -2.24
C PHE A 281 6.14 -2.89 -2.67
N VAL A 282 5.12 -2.44 -3.39
CA VAL A 282 5.01 -1.05 -3.82
C VAL A 282 3.56 -0.60 -3.80
N TYR A 283 3.32 0.66 -3.47
CA TYR A 283 1.99 1.24 -3.49
C TYR A 283 1.85 2.21 -4.67
N GLN A 284 1.05 1.84 -5.66
CA GLN A 284 0.54 2.78 -6.66
C GLN A 284 -0.54 3.66 -6.03
N VAL A 285 -0.14 4.83 -5.54
CA VAL A 285 -0.99 5.60 -4.61
C VAL A 285 -2.14 6.29 -5.31
N SER A 286 -3.02 6.88 -4.49
CA SER A 286 -4.26 7.54 -4.92
C SER A 286 -4.06 8.60 -6.01
N GLY A 287 -3.00 9.41 -5.93
CA GLY A 287 -2.68 10.42 -6.95
C GLY A 287 -2.21 9.81 -8.26
N GLU A 288 -1.50 8.67 -8.20
CA GLU A 288 -1.13 7.91 -9.41
C GLU A 288 -2.37 7.29 -10.06
N TYR A 289 -3.29 6.73 -9.28
CA TYR A 289 -4.58 6.27 -9.79
C TYR A 289 -5.36 7.41 -10.45
N ALA A 290 -5.54 8.52 -9.73
CA ALA A 290 -6.33 9.66 -10.18
C ALA A 290 -5.79 10.28 -11.47
N MET A 291 -4.47 10.45 -11.59
CA MET A 291 -3.86 11.02 -12.81
C MET A 291 -4.09 10.13 -14.04
N HIS A 292 -4.02 8.79 -13.89
CA HIS A 292 -4.30 7.87 -14.98
C HIS A 292 -5.79 7.87 -15.32
N MET A 293 -6.66 7.79 -14.32
CA MET A 293 -8.11 7.82 -14.54
C MET A 293 -8.56 9.09 -15.23
N ALA A 294 -8.05 10.26 -14.82
CA ALA A 294 -8.38 11.53 -15.47
C ALA A 294 -7.94 11.54 -16.94
N ALA A 295 -6.72 11.09 -17.24
CA ALA A 295 -6.21 11.02 -18.61
C ALA A 295 -6.98 10.00 -19.47
N ILE A 296 -7.40 8.86 -18.90
CA ILE A 296 -8.22 7.85 -19.59
C ILE A 296 -9.61 8.39 -19.88
N GLN A 297 -10.29 8.96 -18.89
CA GLN A 297 -11.65 9.50 -19.04
C GLN A 297 -11.70 10.68 -20.02
N ASN A 298 -10.63 11.47 -20.11
CA ASN A 298 -10.50 12.54 -21.10
C ASN A 298 -10.07 12.06 -22.49
N GLY A 299 -9.84 10.75 -22.67
CA GLY A 299 -9.40 10.17 -23.94
C GLY A 299 -7.97 10.53 -24.35
N TRP A 300 -7.13 11.01 -23.42
CA TRP A 300 -5.73 11.33 -23.68
C TRP A 300 -4.85 10.09 -23.65
N LEU A 301 -5.22 9.11 -22.83
CA LEU A 301 -4.57 7.81 -22.74
C LEU A 301 -5.61 6.70 -22.95
N SER A 302 -5.20 5.60 -23.57
CA SER A 302 -6.00 4.37 -23.64
C SER A 302 -5.91 3.59 -22.32
N GLU A 303 -6.91 2.76 -22.01
CA GLU A 303 -6.91 1.89 -20.83
C GLU A 303 -5.70 0.94 -20.72
N ALA A 304 -5.00 0.65 -21.85
CA ALA A 304 -3.78 -0.16 -21.84
C ALA A 304 -2.69 0.39 -20.88
N VAL A 305 -2.72 1.69 -20.57
CA VAL A 305 -1.78 2.30 -19.61
C VAL A 305 -1.89 1.71 -18.20
N ILE A 306 -3.06 1.15 -17.83
CA ILE A 306 -3.26 0.48 -16.54
C ILE A 306 -2.28 -0.69 -16.42
N LEU A 307 -2.33 -1.65 -17.34
CA LEU A 307 -1.43 -2.80 -17.32
C LEU A 307 0.03 -2.42 -17.58
N GLU A 308 0.29 -1.37 -18.38
CA GLU A 308 1.64 -0.86 -18.58
C GLU A 308 2.25 -0.31 -17.28
N SER A 309 1.47 0.47 -16.52
CA SER A 309 1.89 1.01 -15.22
C SER A 309 2.19 -0.10 -14.21
N LEU A 310 1.35 -1.14 -14.16
CA LEU A 310 1.53 -2.27 -13.25
C LEU A 310 2.70 -3.17 -13.65
N THR A 311 2.89 -3.37 -14.97
CA THR A 311 4.07 -4.09 -15.49
C THR A 311 5.38 -3.36 -15.16
N ALA A 312 5.36 -2.03 -15.06
CA ALA A 312 6.54 -1.26 -14.66
C ALA A 312 7.00 -1.63 -13.24
N PHE A 313 6.09 -1.86 -12.30
CA PHE A 313 6.41 -2.34 -10.95
C PHE A 313 7.05 -3.73 -10.95
N LYS A 314 6.47 -4.68 -11.69
CA LYS A 314 7.04 -6.03 -11.83
C LYS A 314 8.45 -5.99 -12.44
N ARG A 315 8.67 -5.13 -13.43
CA ARG A 315 9.99 -4.92 -14.05
C ARG A 315 10.98 -4.26 -13.09
N ALA A 316 10.53 -3.32 -12.27
CA ALA A 316 11.37 -2.69 -11.24
C ALA A 316 11.69 -3.64 -10.09
N GLY A 317 10.90 -4.70 -9.90
CA GLY A 317 11.18 -5.78 -8.95
C GLY A 317 10.13 -5.94 -7.84
N ALA A 318 8.94 -5.36 -7.94
CA ALA A 318 7.89 -5.62 -6.95
C ALA A 318 7.39 -7.06 -7.03
N ASP A 319 7.21 -7.70 -5.87
CA ASP A 319 6.53 -8.98 -5.74
C ASP A 319 5.02 -8.78 -5.67
N GLY A 320 4.55 -7.76 -4.94
CA GLY A 320 3.15 -7.36 -4.90
C GLY A 320 2.96 -5.85 -4.98
N ILE A 321 1.78 -5.44 -5.46
CA ILE A 321 1.43 -4.06 -5.80
C ILE A 321 0.11 -3.72 -5.11
N LEU A 322 0.15 -2.75 -4.19
CA LEU A 322 -1.07 -2.13 -3.69
C LEU A 322 -1.56 -1.14 -4.74
N THR A 323 -2.72 -1.42 -5.34
CA THR A 323 -3.26 -0.60 -6.42
C THR A 323 -4.78 -0.56 -6.42
N TYR A 324 -5.33 0.65 -6.57
CA TYR A 324 -6.76 0.86 -6.78
C TYR A 324 -7.25 0.32 -8.14
N PHE A 325 -6.33 -0.01 -9.05
CA PHE A 325 -6.66 -0.70 -10.31
C PHE A 325 -6.76 -2.23 -10.16
N ALA A 326 -6.60 -2.81 -8.97
CA ALA A 326 -6.48 -4.28 -8.82
C ALA A 326 -7.66 -5.04 -9.44
N VAL A 327 -8.91 -4.60 -9.22
CA VAL A 327 -10.10 -5.21 -9.83
C VAL A 327 -10.05 -5.10 -11.36
N ARG A 328 -9.84 -3.89 -11.88
CA ARG A 328 -9.80 -3.65 -13.33
C ARG A 328 -8.67 -4.42 -14.02
N ALA A 329 -7.50 -4.47 -13.39
CA ALA A 329 -6.35 -5.21 -13.90
C ALA A 329 -6.61 -6.72 -13.90
N ALA A 330 -7.23 -7.27 -12.85
CA ALA A 330 -7.61 -8.68 -12.78
C ALA A 330 -8.61 -9.05 -13.90
N GLU A 331 -9.59 -8.20 -14.16
CA GLU A 331 -10.54 -8.38 -15.28
C GLU A 331 -9.81 -8.40 -16.64
N LEU A 332 -8.92 -7.44 -16.89
CA LEU A 332 -8.16 -7.36 -18.14
C LEU A 332 -7.24 -8.58 -18.32
N LEU A 333 -6.55 -9.02 -17.26
CA LEU A 333 -5.70 -10.21 -17.28
C LEU A 333 -6.49 -11.50 -17.53
N LYS A 334 -7.76 -11.56 -17.11
CA LYS A 334 -8.65 -12.70 -17.38
C LYS A 334 -9.10 -12.73 -18.85
N GLN A 335 -9.23 -11.57 -19.50
CA GLN A 335 -9.59 -11.46 -20.92
C GLN A 335 -8.43 -11.78 -21.88
N GLU A 336 -7.18 -11.61 -21.43
CA GLU A 336 -5.99 -11.97 -22.20
C GLU A 336 -5.66 -13.48 -22.22
N ARG A 337 -6.36 -14.28 -21.39
CA ARG A 337 -6.22 -15.75 -21.32
C ARG A 337 -7.15 -16.44 -22.32
#